data_AF-A0A529M7X6-F1
#
_entry.id   AF-A0A529M7X6-F1
#
_cell.length_a   1.000
_cell.length_b   1.000
_cell.length_c   1.000
_cell.angle_alpha   90.00
_cell.angle_beta   90.00
_cell.angle_gamma   90.00
#
_symmetry.space_group_name_H-M   'P 1'
#
loop_
_entity.id
_entity.type
_entity.pdbx_description
1 polymer ?
#
loop_
_entity_poly.entity_id
_entity_poly.type
_entity_poly.pdbx_seq_one_letter_code
_entity_poly.pdbx_strand_id
1 'polypeptide(L)'
;PRTYVYMGLWSLIGLGLLYSLLTRDRLELNVLHDRNPQFVTLSDGSIRNGYTVKLLNMIPEPRTLVVTIQGLDGSDTSVVGEDIPAGRSFAIPVEPDRLKMLKVFVRQPAGQIRAPAQTFKFRVEDRASFESNEYTATFNAPEAPR
;
A
#
# COMPACT_ATOMS: atom_id res chain seq x y z
N PRO A 1 0.15 -51.37 -9.95
CA PRO A 1 0.29 -50.72 -8.62
C PRO A 1 1.32 -49.57 -8.60
N ARG A 2 2.61 -49.81 -8.90
CA ARG A 2 3.66 -48.76 -8.90
C ARG A 2 3.40 -47.58 -9.84
N THR A 3 2.85 -47.82 -11.03
CA THR A 3 2.55 -46.77 -12.03
C THR A 3 1.49 -45.78 -11.53
N TYR A 4 0.45 -46.27 -10.84
CA TYR A 4 -0.60 -45.39 -10.27
C TYR A 4 -0.06 -44.52 -9.14
N VAL A 5 0.88 -45.03 -8.33
CA VAL A 5 1.55 -44.25 -7.28
C VAL A 5 2.37 -43.11 -7.89
N TYR A 6 3.17 -43.39 -8.92
CA TYR A 6 3.93 -42.34 -9.61
C TYR A 6 3.02 -41.32 -10.30
N MET A 7 1.95 -41.77 -10.96
CA MET A 7 0.99 -40.88 -11.61
C MET A 7 0.34 -39.94 -10.60
N GLY A 8 -0.07 -40.45 -9.44
CA GLY A 8 -0.63 -39.64 -8.36
C GLY A 8 0.37 -38.62 -7.84
N LEU A 9 1.62 -39.04 -7.57
CA LEU A 9 2.67 -38.15 -7.09
C LEU A 9 2.99 -37.03 -8.09
N TRP A 10 3.16 -37.36 -9.37
CA TRP A 10 3.42 -36.37 -10.43
C TRP A 10 2.23 -35.42 -10.63
N SER A 11 1.00 -35.92 -10.54
CA SER A 11 -0.21 -35.08 -10.65
C SER A 11 -0.29 -34.10 -9.47
N LEU A 12 0.05 -34.54 -8.26
CA LEU A 12 0.10 -33.68 -7.08
C LEU A 12 1.13 -32.55 -7.24
N ILE A 13 2.32 -32.88 -7.74
CA ILE A 13 3.35 -31.88 -8.05
C ILE A 13 2.85 -30.91 -9.13
N GLY A 14 2.25 -31.41 -10.20
CA GLY A 14 1.68 -30.59 -11.27
C GLY A 14 0.60 -29.63 -10.78
N LEU A 15 -0.31 -30.11 -9.93
CA LEU A 15 -1.33 -29.28 -9.29
C LEU A 15 -0.72 -28.21 -8.37
N GLY A 16 0.32 -28.58 -7.61
CA GLY A 16 1.06 -27.62 -6.77
C GLY A 16 1.69 -26.49 -7.59
N LEU A 17 2.30 -26.81 -8.74
CA LEU A 17 2.88 -25.81 -9.64
C LEU A 17 1.81 -24.93 -10.28
N LEU A 18 0.69 -25.50 -10.74
CA LEU A 18 -0.42 -24.73 -11.30
C LEU A 18 -1.03 -23.78 -10.27
N TYR A 19 -1.24 -24.27 -9.05
CA TYR A 19 -1.73 -23.45 -7.94
C TYR A 19 -0.78 -22.28 -7.67
N SER A 20 0.52 -22.56 -7.52
CA SER A 20 1.54 -21.53 -7.30
C SER A 20 1.59 -20.48 -8.41
N LEU A 21 1.34 -20.88 -9.67
CA LEU A 21 1.32 -19.96 -10.80
C LEU A 21 0.07 -19.07 -10.79
N LEU A 22 -1.09 -19.65 -10.46
CA LEU A 22 -2.38 -18.94 -10.41
C LEU A 22 -2.46 -17.93 -9.27
N THR A 23 -1.80 -18.21 -8.13
CA THR A 23 -1.77 -17.32 -6.96
C THR A 23 -0.58 -16.36 -6.97
N ARG A 24 0.15 -16.22 -8.08
CA ARG A 24 1.28 -15.29 -8.17
C ARG A 24 0.76 -13.86 -8.16
N ASP A 25 1.22 -13.07 -7.19
CA ASP A 25 0.94 -11.64 -7.12
C ASP A 25 1.52 -10.90 -8.33
N ARG A 26 0.71 -10.07 -8.98
CA ARG A 26 1.07 -9.24 -10.14
C ARG A 26 1.02 -7.74 -9.84
N LEU A 27 0.86 -7.40 -8.56
CA LEU A 27 0.80 -6.05 -8.02
C LEU A 27 1.76 -5.94 -6.84
N GLU A 28 2.75 -5.05 -6.96
CA GLU A 28 3.69 -4.79 -5.87
C GLU A 28 3.47 -3.39 -5.28
N LEU A 29 3.41 -3.33 -3.95
CA LEU A 29 3.34 -2.10 -3.17
C LEU A 29 4.57 -1.98 -2.29
N ASN A 30 5.32 -0.90 -2.44
CA ASN A 30 6.43 -0.59 -1.56
C ASN A 30 6.33 0.86 -1.07
N VAL A 31 6.43 1.08 0.24
CA VAL A 31 6.29 2.40 0.84
C VAL A 31 7.56 2.75 1.61
N LEU A 32 8.10 3.93 1.34
CA LEU A 32 9.27 4.46 2.03
C LEU A 32 8.88 5.72 2.80
N HIS A 33 9.03 5.70 4.12
CA HIS A 33 8.82 6.88 4.96
C HIS A 33 9.95 7.89 4.74
N ASP A 34 9.59 9.14 4.44
CA ASP A 34 10.50 10.28 4.42
C ASP A 34 11.03 10.57 5.84
N ARG A 35 12.35 10.50 6.01
CA ARG A 35 12.99 10.67 7.33
C ARG A 35 13.50 12.09 7.58
N ASN A 36 13.45 12.98 6.60
CA ASN A 36 13.99 14.32 6.73
C ASN A 36 13.07 15.37 6.07
N PRO A 37 12.11 15.95 6.82
CA PRO A 37 11.77 15.72 8.22
C PRO A 37 10.85 14.49 8.43
N GLN A 38 10.95 13.83 9.59
CA GLN A 38 10.09 12.67 9.92
C GLN A 38 8.61 13.03 10.07
N PHE A 39 8.32 14.23 10.58
CA PHE A 39 6.98 14.79 10.71
C PHE A 39 7.04 16.31 10.63
N VAL A 40 5.91 16.93 10.25
CA VAL A 40 5.73 18.39 10.21
C VAL A 40 4.41 18.74 10.87
N THR A 41 4.44 19.64 11.85
CA THR A 41 3.24 20.21 12.46
C THR A 41 2.71 21.34 11.59
N LEU A 42 1.45 21.28 11.20
CA LEU A 42 0.76 22.31 10.44
C LEU A 42 0.22 23.41 11.36
N SER A 43 -0.20 24.52 10.77
CA SER A 43 -0.77 25.68 11.46
C SER A 43 -2.04 25.36 12.26
N ASP A 44 -2.79 24.35 11.83
CA ASP A 44 -4.00 23.83 12.48
C ASP A 44 -3.68 22.85 13.63
N GLY A 45 -2.40 22.63 13.94
CA GLY A 45 -1.92 21.66 14.92
C GLY A 45 -1.92 20.22 14.41
N SER A 46 -2.42 19.95 13.21
CA SER A 46 -2.37 18.61 12.61
C SER A 46 -0.93 18.23 12.26
N ILE A 47 -0.68 16.93 12.17
CA ILE A 47 0.66 16.39 11.96
C ILE A 47 0.70 15.69 10.62
N ARG A 48 1.71 16.01 9.82
CA ARG A 48 1.89 15.49 8.47
C ARG A 48 3.19 14.71 8.37
N ASN A 49 3.10 13.48 7.89
CA ASN A 49 4.22 12.61 7.56
C ASN A 49 4.29 12.44 6.03
N GLY A 50 5.51 12.37 5.48
CA GLY A 50 5.73 12.15 4.05
C GLY A 50 6.11 10.70 3.76
N TYR A 51 5.56 10.14 2.69
CA TYR A 51 5.85 8.79 2.23
C TYR A 51 6.09 8.80 0.72
N THR A 52 7.00 7.96 0.24
CA THR A 52 7.14 7.63 -1.17
C THR A 52 6.50 6.28 -1.39
N VAL A 53 5.35 6.28 -2.07
CA VAL A 53 4.61 5.07 -2.43
C VAL A 53 5.01 4.67 -3.83
N LYS A 54 5.54 3.46 -3.97
CA LYS A 54 5.93 2.85 -5.24
C LYS A 54 4.90 1.77 -5.57
N LEU A 55 4.26 1.94 -6.72
CA LEU A 55 3.25 1.03 -7.25
C LEU A 55 3.79 0.39 -8.53
N LEU A 56 3.97 -0.92 -8.54
CA LEU A 56 4.40 -1.65 -9.72
C LEU A 56 3.23 -2.43 -10.32
N ASN A 57 2.92 -2.13 -11.59
CA ASN A 57 2.03 -2.94 -12.40
C ASN A 57 2.87 -3.96 -13.19
N MET A 58 2.68 -5.26 -12.93
CA MET A 58 3.39 -6.35 -13.62
C MET A 58 2.54 -7.02 -14.72
N ILE A 59 1.50 -6.34 -15.19
CA ILE A 59 0.59 -6.79 -16.24
C ILE A 59 0.71 -5.84 -17.43
N PRO A 60 0.66 -6.35 -18.68
CA PRO A 60 0.74 -5.54 -19.90
C PRO A 60 -0.59 -4.81 -20.22
N GLU A 61 -1.31 -4.34 -19.20
CA GLU A 61 -2.58 -3.62 -19.33
C GLU A 61 -2.62 -2.43 -18.36
N PRO A 62 -3.20 -1.28 -18.75
CA PRO A 62 -3.32 -0.13 -17.87
C PRO A 62 -4.28 -0.44 -16.71
N ARG A 63 -3.86 -0.15 -15.48
CA ARG A 63 -4.65 -0.44 -14.27
C ARG A 63 -4.93 0.81 -13.46
N THR A 64 -6.12 0.88 -12.87
CA THR A 64 -6.45 1.93 -11.91
C THR A 64 -6.40 1.35 -10.51
N LEU A 65 -5.33 1.67 -9.79
CA LEU A 65 -5.08 1.17 -8.45
C LEU A 65 -5.67 2.11 -7.41
N VAL A 66 -6.42 1.57 -6.46
CA VAL A 66 -6.99 2.32 -5.34
C VAL A 66 -6.09 2.13 -4.13
N VAL A 67 -5.42 3.20 -3.71
CA VAL A 67 -4.62 3.22 -2.49
C VAL A 67 -5.49 3.73 -1.35
N THR A 68 -5.55 2.97 -0.26
CA THR A 68 -6.34 3.29 0.93
C THR A 68 -5.46 3.21 2.18
N ILE A 69 -5.63 4.15 3.11
CA ILE A 69 -5.00 4.07 4.43
C ILE A 69 -5.95 3.46 5.47
N GLN A 70 -5.42 2.59 6.32
CA GLN A 70 -6.15 1.92 7.39
C GLN A 70 -5.37 2.02 8.72
N GLY A 71 -6.10 2.11 9.84
CA GLY A 71 -5.50 2.13 11.18
C GLY A 71 -5.15 3.51 11.74
N LEU A 72 -5.40 4.59 10.99
CA LEU A 72 -5.33 5.96 11.50
C LEU A 72 -6.72 6.59 11.47
N ASP A 73 -7.24 6.94 12.63
CA ASP A 73 -8.52 7.62 12.75
C ASP A 73 -8.38 9.10 12.34
N GLY A 74 -9.38 9.60 11.61
CA GLY A 74 -9.47 11.00 11.18
C GLY A 74 -8.34 11.48 10.25
N SER A 75 -7.57 10.56 9.68
CA SER A 75 -6.46 10.88 8.81
C SER A 75 -6.89 11.06 7.36
N ASP A 76 -6.21 11.98 6.68
CA ASP A 76 -6.35 12.23 5.25
C ASP A 76 -5.01 12.01 4.55
N THR A 77 -5.07 11.59 3.29
CA THR A 77 -3.93 11.54 2.39
C THR A 77 -4.01 12.64 1.34
N SER A 78 -2.86 13.16 0.93
CA SER A 78 -2.71 14.08 -0.18
C SER A 78 -1.55 13.61 -1.05
N VAL A 79 -1.78 13.56 -2.36
CA VAL A 79 -0.79 13.11 -3.35
C VAL A 79 -0.15 14.33 -4.00
N VAL A 80 1.17 14.36 -4.10
CA VAL A 80 1.89 15.45 -4.76
C VAL A 80 1.87 15.23 -6.27
N GLY A 81 1.50 16.28 -7.01
CA GLY A 81 1.57 16.29 -8.47
C GLY A 81 0.34 15.73 -9.19
N GLU A 82 -0.69 15.30 -8.47
CA GLU A 82 -2.00 14.95 -9.03
C GLU A 82 -3.10 15.75 -8.32
N ASP A 83 -4.08 16.26 -9.08
CA ASP A 83 -5.24 17.00 -8.56
C ASP A 83 -6.28 16.05 -7.96
N ILE A 84 -5.87 15.32 -6.94
CA ILE A 84 -6.70 14.37 -6.22
C ILE A 84 -7.14 15.03 -4.90
N PRO A 85 -8.44 15.07 -4.60
CA PRO A 85 -8.92 15.62 -3.34
C PRO A 85 -8.36 14.82 -2.16
N ALA A 86 -8.04 15.54 -1.09
CA ALA A 86 -7.55 14.90 0.12
C ALA A 86 -8.61 13.95 0.70
N GLY A 87 -8.19 12.76 1.10
CA GLY A 87 -9.10 11.76 1.67
C GLY A 87 -8.38 10.48 2.07
N ARG A 88 -9.13 9.48 2.55
CA ARG A 88 -8.57 8.20 3.01
C ARG A 88 -8.20 7.23 1.89
N SER A 89 -8.72 7.46 0.71
CA SER A 89 -8.51 6.60 -0.46
C SER A 89 -8.42 7.45 -1.71
N PHE A 90 -7.53 7.06 -2.63
CA PHE A 90 -7.39 7.71 -3.92
C PHE A 90 -7.09 6.68 -5.00
N ALA A 91 -7.49 6.99 -6.24
CA ALA A 91 -7.27 6.13 -7.40
C ALA A 91 -6.14 6.72 -8.25
N ILE A 92 -5.19 5.87 -8.68
CA ILE A 92 -4.08 6.26 -9.55
C ILE A 92 -4.03 5.35 -10.77
N PRO A 93 -4.00 5.90 -11.99
CA PRO A 93 -3.68 5.12 -13.18
C PRO A 93 -2.19 4.77 -13.19
N VAL A 94 -1.90 3.49 -13.36
CA VAL A 94 -0.55 2.95 -13.53
C VAL A 94 -0.47 2.26 -14.89
N GLU A 95 0.47 2.72 -15.70
CA GLU A 95 0.72 2.19 -17.03
C GLU A 95 1.17 0.71 -17.00
N PRO A 96 0.99 -0.02 -18.11
CA PRO A 96 1.51 -1.37 -18.28
C PRO A 96 3.01 -1.48 -17.95
N ASP A 97 3.38 -2.56 -17.25
CA ASP A 97 4.78 -2.91 -16.95
C ASP A 97 5.62 -1.76 -16.35
N ARG A 98 4.97 -0.83 -15.63
CA ARG A 98 5.59 0.40 -15.15
C ARG A 98 5.48 0.54 -13.64
N LEU A 99 6.57 1.03 -13.06
CA LEU A 99 6.62 1.55 -11.69
C LEU A 99 6.16 3.01 -11.67
N LYS A 100 5.07 3.31 -10.96
CA LYS A 100 4.68 4.69 -10.62
C LYS A 100 5.15 5.00 -9.22
N MET A 101 5.90 6.10 -9.07
CA MET A 101 6.33 6.62 -7.78
C MET A 101 5.54 7.87 -7.43
N LEU A 102 4.95 7.89 -6.24
CA LEU A 102 4.10 8.97 -5.75
C LEU A 102 4.63 9.45 -4.41
N LYS A 103 4.73 10.76 -4.23
CA LYS A 103 4.95 11.35 -2.90
C LYS A 103 3.58 11.59 -2.27
N VAL A 104 3.29 10.86 -1.20
CA VAL A 104 2.03 10.88 -0.48
C VAL A 104 2.26 11.46 0.91
N PHE A 105 1.49 12.47 1.26
CA PHE A 105 1.45 13.02 2.60
C PHE A 105 0.26 12.44 3.35
N VAL A 106 0.51 11.90 4.54
CA VAL A 106 -0.55 11.48 5.46
C VAL A 106 -0.63 12.52 6.56
N ARG A 107 -1.81 13.10 6.75
CA ARG A 107 -2.12 14.08 7.78
C ARG A 107 -3.04 13.46 8.82
N GLN A 108 -2.74 13.65 10.10
CA GLN A 108 -3.60 13.26 11.21
C GLN A 108 -3.83 14.45 12.15
N PRO A 109 -5.08 14.75 12.56
CA PRO A 109 -5.37 15.77 13.56
C PRO A 109 -4.73 15.45 14.92
N ALA A 110 -4.23 16.46 15.64
CA ALA A 110 -3.58 16.28 16.94
C ALA A 110 -4.42 15.52 17.97
N GLY A 111 -5.74 15.76 18.01
CA GLY A 111 -6.65 15.12 18.96
C GLY A 111 -6.86 13.62 18.75
N GLN A 112 -6.37 13.04 17.63
CA GLN A 112 -6.51 11.61 17.33
C GLN A 112 -5.18 10.84 17.44
N ILE A 113 -4.11 11.52 17.83
CA ILE A 113 -2.79 10.92 18.03
C ILE A 113 -2.77 10.20 19.36
N ARG A 114 -2.59 8.87 19.33
CA ARG A 114 -2.58 8.03 20.54
C ARG A 114 -1.18 7.83 21.11
N ALA A 115 -0.15 7.91 20.26
CA ALA A 115 1.23 7.66 20.62
C ALA A 115 2.20 8.44 19.71
N PRO A 116 3.45 8.69 20.14
CA PRO A 116 4.49 9.32 19.31
C PRO A 116 4.83 8.52 18.05
N ALA A 117 4.65 7.19 18.07
CA ALA A 117 4.77 6.33 16.90
C ALA A 117 3.55 5.41 16.82
N GLN A 118 2.80 5.48 15.72
CA GLN A 118 1.61 4.67 15.47
C GLN A 118 1.80 3.86 14.20
N THR A 119 1.43 2.58 14.21
CA THR A 119 1.48 1.77 12.99
C THR A 119 0.16 1.89 12.23
N PHE A 120 0.26 1.89 10.91
CA PHE A 120 -0.90 1.94 10.02
C PHE A 120 -0.58 1.19 8.73
N LYS A 121 -1.60 0.92 7.92
CA LYS A 121 -1.45 0.15 6.69
C LYS A 121 -1.81 0.99 5.48
N PHE A 122 -0.98 0.92 4.45
CA PHE A 122 -1.36 1.22 3.08
C PHE A 122 -1.89 -0.06 2.46
N ARG A 123 -3.11 -0.02 1.93
CA ARG A 123 -3.71 -1.11 1.18
C ARG A 123 -3.93 -0.63 -0.25
N VAL A 124 -3.46 -1.40 -1.22
CA VAL A 124 -3.71 -1.13 -2.62
C VAL A 124 -4.57 -2.25 -3.17
N GLU A 125 -5.64 -1.86 -3.86
CA GLU A 125 -6.55 -2.79 -4.52
C GLU A 125 -6.70 -2.39 -5.98
N ASP A 126 -6.76 -3.39 -6.86
CA ASP A 126 -7.23 -3.18 -8.22
C ASP A 126 -8.74 -3.42 -8.32
N ARG A 127 -9.44 -2.44 -8.89
CA ARG A 127 -10.88 -2.54 -9.14
C ARG A 127 -11.25 -3.62 -10.15
N ALA A 128 -10.34 -3.98 -11.05
CA ALA A 128 -10.62 -4.94 -12.12
C ALA A 128 -10.33 -6.39 -11.72
N SER A 129 -9.26 -6.67 -10.97
CA SER A 129 -8.74 -8.03 -10.81
C SER A 129 -8.81 -8.62 -9.40
N PHE A 130 -9.46 -7.95 -8.43
CA PHE A 130 -9.49 -8.34 -7.01
C PHE A 130 -8.10 -8.53 -6.35
N GLU A 131 -7.02 -8.20 -7.05
CA GLU A 131 -5.68 -8.23 -6.50
C GLU A 131 -5.52 -7.11 -5.46
N SER A 132 -4.94 -7.46 -4.32
CA SER A 132 -4.67 -6.52 -3.25
C SER A 132 -3.29 -6.74 -2.65
N ASN A 133 -2.62 -5.67 -2.25
CA ASN A 133 -1.36 -5.73 -1.52
C ASN A 133 -1.40 -4.75 -0.33
N GLU A 134 -0.79 -5.12 0.79
CA GLU A 134 -0.78 -4.32 2.01
C GLU A 134 0.66 -4.07 2.46
N TYR A 135 0.94 -2.84 2.91
CA TYR A 135 2.21 -2.44 3.49
C TYR A 135 1.99 -1.76 4.83
N THR A 136 2.68 -2.23 5.88
CA THR A 136 2.62 -1.62 7.21
C THR A 136 3.67 -0.52 7.34
N ALA A 137 3.21 0.71 7.59
CA ALA A 137 4.04 1.89 7.79
C ALA A 137 3.90 2.44 9.22
N THR A 138 4.83 3.31 9.59
CA THR A 138 4.82 4.01 10.88
C THR A 138 4.50 5.48 10.66
N PHE A 139 3.63 6.04 11.51
CA PHE A 139 3.30 7.45 11.59
C PHE A 139 3.96 8.04 12.83
N ASN A 140 4.81 9.05 12.63
CA ASN A 140 5.52 9.71 13.71
C ASN A 140 4.81 11.01 14.11
N ALA A 141 4.75 11.24 15.41
CA ALA A 141 4.18 12.41 16.05
C ALA A 141 5.14 12.88 17.16
N PRO A 142 5.13 14.18 17.51
CA PRO A 142 5.88 14.69 18.65
C PRO A 142 5.40 14.00 19.93
N GLU A 143 6.32 13.84 20.87
CA GLU A 143 5.98 13.40 22.22
C GLU A 143 5.02 14.43 22.84
N ALA A 144 3.88 13.96 23.34
CA ALA A 144 2.96 14.84 24.05
C ALA A 144 3.70 15.47 25.25
N PRO A 145 3.65 16.80 25.43
CA PRO A 145 4.22 17.40 26.63
C PRO A 145 3.51 16.80 27.85
N ARG A 146 4.30 16.23 28.76
CA ARG A 146 3.82 15.74 30.07
C ARG A 146 3.18 16.86 30.88
#